data_AF-W7TZ94-F1
#
_entry.id   AF-W7TZ94-F1
#
_cell.length_a   1.000
_cell.length_b   1.000
_cell.length_c   1.000
_cell.angle_alpha   90.00
_cell.angle_beta   90.00
_cell.angle_gamma   90.00
#
_symmetry.space_group_name_H-M   'P 1'
#
loop_
_entity.id
_entity.type
_entity.pdbx_description
1 polymer ?
#
loop_
_entity_poly.entity_id
_entity_poly.type
_entity_poly.pdbx_seq_one_letter_code
_entity_poly.pdbx_strand_id
1 'polypeptide(L)'
;MSFLVNTLLALCFLFISTFAFVPSTPVSFGFIDRMTPHKARTTALSAVKERTAASGKQEQAQERVGISEDDPMVQRIREDVRRETGVDLDQLLNPSKVVNLEFELINLRNERAAATQGGGKALAKLEAQIEKKETQLATEKRLVMRGWLKNLFLGQSLLAVVLSGVVAYDALPGFEHLPLPIRAFAFWSFWMFTIPSLRARRPGAVEKKALDVAFLLTPVVSLGMPFLTQDVPTIWWANAVATGVSYGYAFAFQGKGERGEGEDGGSEEDETLPGPLKAALKALDWGSGRERGVRK
;
A
#
# COMPACT_ATOMS: atom_id res chain seq x y z
N MET A 1 -37.58 9.72 10.52
CA MET A 1 -36.14 10.10 10.57
C MET A 1 -35.29 9.10 11.34
N SER A 2 -35.66 8.65 12.55
CA SER A 2 -34.81 7.74 13.38
C SER A 2 -34.57 6.34 12.78
N PHE A 3 -35.53 5.81 12.02
CA PHE A 3 -35.37 4.51 11.35
C PHE A 3 -34.30 4.57 10.26
N LEU A 4 -34.30 5.66 9.46
CA LEU A 4 -33.41 5.87 8.32
C LEU A 4 -31.95 6.13 8.75
N VAL A 5 -31.75 6.83 9.88
CA VAL A 5 -30.43 6.99 10.50
C VAL A 5 -29.92 5.64 11.02
N ASN A 6 -30.79 4.81 11.61
CA ASN A 6 -30.41 3.48 12.09
C ASN A 6 -30.12 2.50 10.94
N THR A 7 -30.83 2.58 9.81
CA THR A 7 -30.55 1.71 8.65
C THR A 7 -29.27 2.13 7.92
N LEU A 8 -29.02 3.44 7.79
CA LEU A 8 -27.77 3.93 7.20
C LEU A 8 -26.57 3.64 8.12
N LEU A 9 -26.74 3.79 9.44
CA LEU A 9 -25.74 3.37 10.42
C LEU A 9 -25.54 1.85 10.40
N ALA A 10 -26.59 1.05 10.20
CA ALA A 10 -26.47 -0.40 10.09
C ALA A 10 -25.75 -0.83 8.80
N LEU A 11 -25.98 -0.15 7.68
CA LEU A 11 -25.24 -0.37 6.43
C LEU A 11 -23.78 0.07 6.55
N CYS A 12 -23.51 1.20 7.22
CA CYS A 12 -22.15 1.61 7.58
C CYS A 12 -21.49 0.61 8.55
N PHE A 13 -22.23 0.09 9.54
CA PHE A 13 -21.73 -0.92 10.47
C PHE A 13 -21.48 -2.26 9.79
N LEU A 14 -22.29 -2.67 8.81
CA LEU A 14 -22.04 -3.87 8.02
C LEU A 14 -20.82 -3.68 7.11
N PHE A 15 -20.64 -2.48 6.54
CA PHE A 15 -19.45 -2.14 5.76
C PHE A 15 -18.18 -2.16 6.63
N ILE A 16 -18.25 -1.67 7.87
CA ILE A 16 -17.14 -1.71 8.85
C ILE A 16 -16.94 -3.12 9.43
N SER A 17 -18.01 -3.90 9.64
CA SER A 17 -17.95 -5.27 10.19
C SER A 17 -17.36 -6.26 9.18
N THR A 18 -17.55 -6.02 7.88
CA THR A 18 -16.86 -6.76 6.82
C THR A 18 -15.34 -6.54 6.87
N PHE A 19 -14.89 -5.42 7.46
CA PHE A 19 -13.47 -5.14 7.76
C PHE A 19 -12.98 -5.81 9.05
N ALA A 20 -13.87 -6.19 9.97
CA ALA A 20 -13.53 -6.77 11.27
C ALA A 20 -13.60 -8.31 11.32
N PHE A 21 -14.25 -8.96 10.34
CA PHE A 21 -14.33 -10.41 10.28
C PHE A 21 -13.20 -11.03 9.45
N VAL A 22 -11.98 -10.96 10.01
CA VAL A 22 -10.95 -11.96 9.72
C VAL A 22 -11.26 -13.16 10.63
N PRO A 23 -11.54 -14.36 10.12
CA PRO A 23 -11.81 -15.52 10.96
C PRO A 23 -10.57 -15.84 11.79
N SER A 24 -10.62 -15.60 13.10
CA SER A 24 -9.64 -16.10 14.06
C SER A 24 -9.87 -17.60 14.24
N THR A 25 -8.99 -18.41 13.65
CA THR A 25 -8.91 -19.82 14.01
C THR A 25 -8.42 -19.93 15.46
N PRO A 26 -9.09 -20.69 16.34
CA PRO A 26 -8.65 -20.86 17.72
C PRO A 26 -7.44 -21.78 17.77
N VAL A 27 -6.29 -21.24 18.19
CA VAL A 27 -5.14 -22.06 18.60
C VAL A 27 -5.39 -22.50 20.05
N SER A 28 -5.75 -23.77 20.23
CA SER A 28 -5.78 -24.43 21.54
C SER A 28 -4.38 -24.45 22.13
N PHE A 29 -4.13 -23.65 23.17
CA PHE A 29 -2.97 -23.81 24.03
C PHE A 29 -3.35 -24.64 25.25
N GLY A 30 -2.77 -25.84 25.31
CA GLY A 30 -2.86 -26.76 26.43
C GLY A 30 -2.24 -26.13 27.69
N PHE A 31 -3.06 -26.12 28.72
CA PHE A 31 -2.79 -25.79 30.12
C PHE A 31 -1.72 -26.74 30.70
N ILE A 32 -0.53 -26.22 31.04
CA ILE A 32 0.35 -26.82 32.05
C ILE A 32 0.66 -25.76 33.10
N ASP A 33 0.10 -26.05 34.27
CA ASP A 33 0.25 -25.39 35.56
C ASP A 33 1.61 -25.74 36.19
N ARG A 34 2.41 -24.72 36.55
CA ARG A 34 3.45 -24.83 37.58
C ARG A 34 3.84 -23.44 38.10
N MET A 35 3.13 -23.01 39.13
CA MET A 35 3.47 -21.82 39.93
C MET A 35 4.75 -22.02 40.76
N THR A 36 5.68 -21.05 40.68
CA THR A 36 6.64 -20.70 41.76
C THR A 36 7.05 -19.21 41.63
N PRO A 37 7.48 -18.55 42.74
CA PRO A 37 7.14 -17.15 43.02
C PRO A 37 8.00 -16.06 42.35
N HIS A 38 7.38 -14.89 42.24
CA HIS A 38 7.53 -13.95 41.13
C HIS A 38 8.26 -12.62 41.48
N LYS A 39 9.26 -12.60 42.37
CA LYS A 39 9.81 -11.32 42.88
C LYS A 39 11.24 -10.94 42.47
N ALA A 40 11.97 -11.75 41.71
CA ALA A 40 13.33 -11.40 41.26
C ALA A 40 13.46 -11.13 39.75
N ARG A 41 12.36 -11.29 38.97
CA ARG A 41 12.42 -11.32 37.49
C ARG A 41 12.14 -9.97 36.82
N THR A 42 11.63 -8.98 37.53
CA THR A 42 11.27 -7.68 36.97
C THR A 42 12.47 -6.79 36.66
N THR A 43 13.54 -6.86 37.45
CA THR A 43 14.75 -6.03 37.24
C THR A 43 15.67 -6.58 36.15
N ALA A 44 15.68 -7.91 35.95
CA ALA A 44 16.43 -8.53 34.86
C ALA A 44 15.71 -8.39 33.50
N LEU A 45 14.37 -8.42 33.49
CA LEU A 45 13.59 -8.19 32.27
C LEU A 45 13.64 -6.72 31.80
N SER A 46 13.71 -5.74 32.70
CA SER A 46 13.87 -4.34 32.29
C SER A 46 15.25 -4.07 31.68
N ALA A 47 16.31 -4.65 32.24
CA ALA A 47 17.66 -4.53 31.68
C ALA A 47 17.84 -5.27 30.33
N VAL A 48 17.17 -6.40 30.14
CA VAL A 48 17.15 -7.13 28.85
C VAL A 48 16.24 -6.43 27.83
N LYS A 49 15.12 -5.82 28.27
CA LYS A 49 14.22 -5.02 27.44
C LYS A 49 14.84 -3.70 27.00
N GLU A 50 15.67 -3.07 27.82
CA GLU A 50 16.45 -1.89 27.43
C GLU A 50 17.60 -2.25 26.48
N ARG A 51 18.28 -3.39 26.67
CA ARG A 51 19.29 -3.86 25.70
C ARG A 51 18.69 -4.29 24.36
N THR A 52 17.48 -4.84 24.33
CA THR A 52 16.77 -5.15 23.08
C THR A 52 16.09 -3.93 22.45
N ALA A 53 15.66 -2.94 23.23
CA ALA A 53 15.16 -1.66 22.71
C ALA A 53 16.29 -0.75 22.17
N ALA A 54 17.48 -0.79 22.78
CA ALA A 54 18.67 -0.12 22.26
C ALA A 54 19.21 -0.82 21.01
N SER A 55 19.20 -2.16 20.97
CA SER A 55 19.56 -2.91 19.76
C SER A 55 18.52 -2.73 18.63
N GLY A 56 17.23 -2.63 18.96
CA GLY A 56 16.16 -2.41 17.98
C GLY A 56 16.05 -0.98 17.44
N LYS A 57 16.63 0.02 18.12
CA LYS A 57 16.73 1.41 17.62
C LYS A 57 17.99 1.68 16.80
N GLN A 58 19.02 0.83 16.89
CA GLN A 58 20.22 0.95 16.06
C GLN A 58 20.15 0.16 14.73
N GLU A 59 19.20 -0.76 14.56
CA GLU A 59 18.92 -1.42 13.27
C GLU A 59 18.09 -0.55 12.29
N GLN A 60 17.72 0.68 12.69
CA GLN A 60 16.98 1.64 11.84
C GLN A 60 17.87 2.64 11.09
N ALA A 61 19.19 2.57 11.24
CA ALA A 61 20.16 3.35 10.49
C ALA A 61 21.12 2.42 9.74
N GLN A 62 20.57 1.40 9.08
CA GLN A 62 21.37 0.55 8.20
C GLN A 62 21.48 1.25 6.84
N GLU A 63 22.70 1.67 6.55
CA GLU A 63 23.15 2.27 5.30
C GLU A 63 22.51 1.56 4.10
N ARG A 64 21.55 2.25 3.48
CA ARG A 64 20.86 1.77 2.28
C ARG A 64 21.85 1.82 1.14
N VAL A 65 22.39 0.67 0.75
CA VAL A 65 23.05 0.56 -0.55
C VAL A 65 22.01 0.97 -1.60
N GLY A 66 22.29 2.02 -2.36
CA GLY A 66 21.45 2.51 -3.44
C GLY A 66 21.52 1.54 -4.61
N ILE A 67 20.87 0.38 -4.47
CA ILE A 67 20.81 -0.64 -5.50
C ILE A 67 19.72 -0.24 -6.50
N SER A 68 20.12 0.04 -7.74
CA SER A 68 19.20 0.31 -8.85
C SER A 68 18.38 -0.95 -9.18
N GLU A 69 17.15 -0.79 -9.68
CA GLU A 69 16.30 -1.91 -10.11
C GLU A 69 16.94 -2.77 -11.22
N ASP A 70 17.94 -2.20 -11.92
CA ASP A 70 18.65 -2.84 -13.02
C ASP A 70 19.90 -3.62 -12.60
N ASP A 71 20.21 -3.70 -11.29
CA ASP A 71 21.36 -4.47 -10.81
C ASP A 71 21.18 -5.96 -11.15
N PRO A 72 22.18 -6.64 -11.76
CA PRO A 72 22.13 -8.07 -12.06
C PRO A 72 21.79 -8.93 -10.82
N MET A 73 22.14 -8.48 -9.62
CA MET A 73 21.75 -9.13 -8.37
C MET A 73 20.24 -9.05 -8.10
N VAL A 74 19.61 -7.89 -8.34
CA VAL A 74 18.15 -7.70 -8.15
C VAL A 74 17.36 -8.54 -9.14
N GLN A 75 17.85 -8.67 -10.37
CA GLN A 75 17.26 -9.55 -11.38
C GLN A 75 17.28 -11.01 -10.93
N ARG A 76 18.41 -11.49 -10.40
CA ARG A 76 18.52 -12.84 -9.85
C ARG A 76 17.56 -13.06 -8.68
N ILE A 77 17.50 -12.12 -7.74
CA ILE A 77 16.57 -12.19 -6.61
C ILE A 77 15.12 -12.22 -7.11
N ARG A 78 14.78 -11.43 -8.14
CA ARG A 78 13.46 -11.41 -8.75
C ARG A 78 13.09 -12.77 -9.35
N GLU A 79 14.01 -13.42 -10.06
CA GLU A 79 13.80 -14.78 -10.59
C GLU A 79 13.63 -15.82 -9.48
N ASP A 80 14.47 -15.78 -8.44
CA ASP A 80 14.41 -16.71 -7.31
C ASP A 80 13.08 -16.56 -6.54
N VAL A 81 12.65 -15.32 -6.26
CA VAL A 81 11.35 -15.03 -5.63
C VAL A 81 10.21 -15.51 -6.51
N ARG A 82 10.27 -15.27 -7.83
CA ARG A 82 9.24 -15.72 -8.78
C ARG A 82 9.15 -17.24 -8.83
N ARG A 83 10.27 -17.95 -8.77
CA ARG A 83 10.31 -19.42 -8.71
C ARG A 83 9.72 -19.97 -7.41
N GLU A 84 10.02 -19.34 -6.28
CA GLU A 84 9.58 -19.81 -4.95
C GLU A 84 8.13 -19.48 -4.62
N THR A 85 7.68 -18.28 -5.00
CA THR A 85 6.36 -17.76 -4.61
C THR A 85 5.35 -17.79 -5.76
N GLY A 86 5.82 -17.90 -7.01
CA GLY A 86 4.99 -17.76 -8.21
C GLY A 86 4.61 -16.30 -8.52
N VAL A 87 5.16 -15.32 -7.81
CA VAL A 87 4.78 -13.91 -7.90
C VAL A 87 6.03 -13.04 -8.08
N ASP A 88 5.92 -11.96 -8.86
CA ASP A 88 7.01 -11.02 -9.07
C ASP A 88 7.39 -10.27 -7.78
N LEU A 89 8.66 -9.87 -7.70
CA LEU A 89 9.26 -9.20 -6.54
C LEU A 89 8.50 -7.93 -6.12
N ASP A 90 7.98 -7.18 -7.08
CA ASP A 90 7.21 -5.94 -6.89
C ASP A 90 5.84 -6.15 -6.22
N GLN A 91 5.28 -7.36 -6.31
CA GLN A 91 4.00 -7.70 -5.69
C GLN A 91 4.12 -8.11 -4.22
N LEU A 92 5.35 -8.32 -3.74
CA LEU A 92 5.62 -8.52 -2.33
C LEU A 92 5.18 -7.29 -1.54
N LEU A 93 4.76 -7.50 -0.29
CA LEU A 93 4.36 -6.40 0.57
C LEU A 93 5.54 -5.44 0.80
N ASN A 94 6.76 -5.99 0.92
CA ASN A 94 8.01 -5.28 1.20
C ASN A 94 9.18 -5.76 0.31
N PRO A 95 9.20 -5.43 -1.00
CA PRO A 95 10.25 -5.85 -1.92
C PRO A 95 11.65 -5.45 -1.46
N SER A 96 11.84 -4.19 -1.03
CA SER A 96 13.13 -3.68 -0.59
C SER A 96 13.69 -4.43 0.63
N LYS A 97 12.81 -4.88 1.52
CA LYS A 97 13.23 -5.64 2.70
C LYS A 97 13.71 -7.04 2.30
N VAL A 98 13.05 -7.66 1.32
CA VAL A 98 13.50 -8.95 0.76
C VAL A 98 14.86 -8.81 0.10
N VAL A 99 15.08 -7.79 -0.73
CA VAL A 99 16.40 -7.53 -1.36
C VAL A 99 17.49 -7.30 -0.32
N ASN A 100 17.22 -6.48 0.71
CA ASN A 100 18.20 -6.23 1.77
C ASN A 100 18.50 -7.49 2.59
N LEU A 101 17.50 -8.29 2.91
CA LEU A 101 17.70 -9.56 3.64
C LEU A 101 18.51 -10.57 2.81
N GLU A 102 18.28 -10.67 1.51
CA GLU A 102 19.09 -11.51 0.61
C GLU A 102 20.54 -11.03 0.54
N PHE A 103 20.76 -9.71 0.46
CA PHE A 103 22.10 -9.13 0.50
C PHE A 103 22.83 -9.41 1.82
N GLU A 104 22.15 -9.20 2.95
CA GLU A 104 22.69 -9.53 4.26
C GLU A 104 23.02 -11.02 4.40
N LEU A 105 22.17 -11.91 3.86
CA LEU A 105 22.42 -13.34 3.88
C LEU A 105 23.64 -13.72 3.04
N ILE A 106 23.83 -13.12 1.87
CA ILE A 106 25.02 -13.35 1.04
C ILE A 106 26.28 -12.92 1.81
N ASN A 107 26.26 -11.74 2.43
CA ASN A 107 27.40 -11.26 3.22
C ASN A 107 27.69 -12.16 4.43
N LEU A 108 26.65 -12.56 5.19
CA LEU A 108 26.82 -13.47 6.33
C LEU A 108 27.32 -14.86 5.91
N ARG A 109 26.89 -15.36 4.75
CA ARG A 109 27.38 -16.63 4.19
C ARG A 109 28.84 -16.53 3.75
N ASN A 110 29.24 -15.40 3.16
CA ASN A 110 30.63 -15.14 2.80
C ASN A 110 31.52 -15.02 4.05
N GLU A 111 31.04 -14.33 5.08
CA GLU A 111 31.74 -14.20 6.37
C GLU A 111 31.89 -15.57 7.05
N ARG A 112 30.84 -16.42 7.02
CA ARG A 112 30.93 -17.81 7.49
C ARG A 112 31.97 -18.62 6.71
N ALA A 113 32.00 -18.50 5.38
CA ALA A 113 32.96 -19.20 4.54
C ALA A 113 34.41 -18.79 4.85
N ALA A 114 34.65 -17.49 5.07
CA ALA A 114 35.95 -16.96 5.51
C ALA A 114 36.30 -17.35 6.96
N ALA A 115 35.30 -17.42 7.84
CA ALA A 115 35.46 -17.75 9.25
C ALA A 115 35.64 -19.25 9.54
N THR A 116 35.67 -20.12 8.50
CA THR A 116 35.94 -21.56 8.64
C THR A 116 37.27 -21.90 9.34
N GLN A 117 38.15 -20.92 9.54
CA GLN A 117 39.42 -21.05 10.27
C GLN A 117 39.40 -20.43 11.70
N GLY A 118 38.29 -19.81 12.13
CA GLY A 118 38.14 -19.13 13.43
C GLY A 118 37.22 -19.86 14.40
N GLY A 119 37.60 -19.95 15.68
CA GLY A 119 36.98 -20.78 16.72
C GLY A 119 35.44 -20.83 16.78
N GLY A 120 34.91 -22.01 17.18
CA GLY A 120 33.50 -22.41 17.03
C GLY A 120 32.41 -21.54 17.68
N LYS A 121 32.73 -20.62 18.58
CA LYS A 121 31.74 -19.67 19.14
C LYS A 121 31.33 -18.57 18.16
N ALA A 122 32.26 -18.11 17.31
CA ALA A 122 31.97 -17.10 16.29
C ALA A 122 31.12 -17.71 15.15
N LEU A 123 31.45 -18.94 14.75
CA LEU A 123 30.68 -19.71 13.78
C LEU A 123 29.24 -19.97 14.25
N ALA A 124 29.05 -20.39 15.50
CA ALA A 124 27.70 -20.61 16.05
C ALA A 124 26.85 -19.32 16.06
N LYS A 125 27.48 -18.16 16.30
CA LYS A 125 26.78 -16.87 16.25
C LYS A 125 26.39 -16.48 14.83
N LEU A 126 27.25 -16.72 13.84
CA LEU A 126 26.96 -16.48 12.42
C LEU A 126 25.83 -17.38 11.93
N GLU A 127 25.85 -18.67 12.29
CA GLU A 127 24.78 -19.61 11.95
C GLU A 127 23.43 -19.19 12.53
N ALA A 128 23.40 -18.76 13.80
CA ALA A 128 22.17 -18.25 14.42
C ALA A 128 21.65 -16.96 13.74
N GLN A 129 22.54 -16.10 13.24
CA GLN A 129 22.13 -14.91 12.48
C GLN A 129 21.59 -15.26 11.10
N ILE A 130 22.21 -16.21 10.41
CA ILE A 130 21.74 -16.72 9.11
C ILE A 130 20.33 -17.30 9.27
N GLU A 131 20.12 -18.21 10.23
CA GLU A 131 18.82 -18.84 10.46
C GLU A 131 17.72 -17.82 10.78
N LYS A 132 18.04 -16.81 11.60
CA LYS A 132 17.12 -15.73 11.94
C LYS A 132 16.73 -14.93 10.69
N LYS A 133 17.69 -14.57 9.84
CA LYS A 133 17.45 -13.76 8.63
C LYS A 133 16.74 -14.60 7.55
N GLU A 134 17.02 -15.89 7.42
CA GLU A 134 16.29 -16.82 6.55
C GLU A 134 14.83 -16.96 6.96
N THR A 135 14.55 -17.05 8.26
CA THR A 135 13.16 -17.11 8.77
C THR A 135 12.41 -15.81 8.50
N GLN A 136 13.06 -14.66 8.64
CA GLN A 136 12.50 -13.36 8.29
C GLN A 136 12.23 -13.26 6.79
N LEU A 137 13.19 -13.67 5.96
CA LEU A 137 13.07 -13.68 4.51
C LEU A 137 11.90 -14.57 4.06
N ALA A 138 11.77 -15.77 4.60
CA ALA A 138 10.66 -16.67 4.30
C ALA A 138 9.30 -16.07 4.70
N THR A 139 9.26 -15.32 5.80
CA THR A 139 8.04 -14.62 6.23
C THR A 139 7.70 -13.49 5.26
N GLU A 140 8.67 -12.65 4.90
CA GLU A 140 8.46 -11.53 3.97
C GLU A 140 8.09 -12.00 2.55
N LYS A 141 8.69 -13.09 2.06
CA LYS A 141 8.33 -13.73 0.78
C LYS A 141 6.89 -14.25 0.76
N ARG A 142 6.32 -14.60 1.92
CA ARG A 142 4.92 -15.05 2.07
C ARG A 142 3.92 -13.91 2.21
N LEU A 143 4.38 -12.70 2.56
CA LEU A 143 3.55 -11.51 2.60
C LEU A 143 3.35 -10.97 1.18
N VAL A 144 2.57 -11.70 0.37
CA VAL A 144 2.14 -11.25 -0.96
C VAL A 144 0.75 -10.65 -0.84
N MET A 145 0.52 -9.52 -1.49
CA MET A 145 -0.85 -9.00 -1.61
C MET A 145 -1.63 -9.90 -2.57
N ARG A 146 -2.47 -10.77 -2.02
CA ARG A 146 -3.24 -11.78 -2.78
C ARG A 146 -4.04 -11.14 -3.90
N GLY A 147 -3.95 -11.70 -5.11
CA GLY A 147 -4.70 -11.20 -6.29
C GLY A 147 -6.22 -11.12 -6.07
N TRP A 148 -6.78 -12.06 -5.30
CA TRP A 148 -8.19 -12.01 -4.89
C TRP A 148 -8.54 -10.73 -4.10
N LEU A 149 -7.65 -10.25 -3.24
CA LEU A 149 -7.87 -9.02 -2.47
C LEU A 149 -7.85 -7.78 -3.40
N LYS A 150 -7.02 -7.78 -4.44
CA LYS A 150 -7.03 -6.73 -5.49
C LYS A 150 -8.37 -6.71 -6.23
N ASN A 151 -8.90 -7.89 -6.57
CA ASN A 151 -10.20 -8.02 -7.25
C ASN A 151 -11.36 -7.58 -6.36
N LEU A 152 -11.29 -7.81 -5.04
CA LEU A 152 -12.28 -7.32 -4.09
C LEU A 152 -12.34 -5.79 -4.10
N PHE A 153 -11.19 -5.11 -4.04
CA PHE A 153 -11.15 -3.64 -4.11
C PHE A 153 -11.64 -3.10 -5.45
N LEU A 154 -11.34 -3.79 -6.55
CA LEU A 154 -11.87 -3.42 -7.87
C LEU A 154 -13.39 -3.58 -7.92
N GLY A 155 -13.92 -4.71 -7.43
CA GLY A 155 -15.34 -4.95 -7.31
C GLY A 155 -16.05 -3.91 -6.44
N GLN A 156 -15.45 -3.54 -5.30
CA GLN A 156 -15.95 -2.47 -4.44
C GLN A 156 -15.98 -1.12 -5.16
N SER A 157 -14.93 -0.77 -5.90
CA SER A 157 -14.88 0.49 -6.64
C SER A 157 -15.95 0.55 -7.74
N LEU A 158 -16.15 -0.55 -8.47
CA LEU A 158 -17.15 -0.64 -9.52
C LEU A 158 -18.57 -0.58 -8.94
N LEU A 159 -18.81 -1.30 -7.84
CA LEU A 159 -20.09 -1.27 -7.13
C LEU A 159 -20.39 0.14 -6.61
N ALA A 160 -19.40 0.84 -6.05
CA ALA A 160 -19.55 2.21 -5.60
C ALA A 160 -19.93 3.18 -6.74
N VAL A 161 -19.33 3.03 -7.93
CA VAL A 161 -19.68 3.83 -9.12
C VAL A 161 -21.10 3.52 -9.57
N VAL A 162 -21.48 2.24 -9.68
CA VAL A 162 -22.84 1.85 -10.11
C VAL A 162 -23.89 2.35 -9.12
N LEU A 163 -23.70 2.08 -7.82
CA LEU A 163 -24.64 2.47 -6.78
C LEU A 163 -24.78 4.00 -6.70
N SER A 164 -23.67 4.73 -6.80
CA SER A 164 -23.73 6.19 -6.84
C SER A 164 -24.42 6.73 -8.08
N GLY A 165 -24.22 6.10 -9.25
CA GLY A 165 -24.95 6.45 -10.46
C GLY A 165 -26.46 6.30 -10.28
N VAL A 166 -26.91 5.17 -9.73
CA VAL A 166 -28.34 4.95 -9.42
C VAL A 166 -28.88 6.03 -8.48
N VAL A 167 -28.11 6.42 -7.46
CA VAL A 167 -28.48 7.50 -6.53
C VAL A 167 -28.51 8.87 -7.22
N ALA A 168 -27.58 9.16 -8.14
CA ALA A 168 -27.52 10.43 -8.87
C ALA A 168 -28.78 10.65 -9.73
N TYR A 169 -29.21 9.58 -10.43
CA TYR A 169 -30.38 9.55 -11.30
C TYR A 169 -31.72 9.42 -10.56
N ASP A 170 -31.73 9.43 -9.22
CA ASP A 170 -32.95 9.24 -8.44
C ASP A 170 -33.67 7.91 -8.76
N ALA A 171 -32.91 6.92 -9.23
CA ALA A 171 -33.43 5.67 -9.80
C ALA A 171 -33.42 4.52 -8.77
N LEU A 172 -33.43 4.83 -7.48
CA LEU A 172 -33.29 3.82 -6.43
C LEU A 172 -34.63 3.10 -6.24
N PRO A 173 -34.68 1.77 -6.44
CA PRO A 173 -35.95 1.04 -6.40
C PRO A 173 -36.58 1.13 -5.01
N GLY A 174 -37.87 1.49 -4.97
CA GLY A 174 -38.62 1.64 -3.72
C GLY A 174 -38.62 3.05 -3.11
N PHE A 175 -37.99 4.03 -3.76
CA PHE A 175 -38.03 5.45 -3.36
C PHE A 175 -38.47 6.31 -4.54
N GLU A 176 -39.48 7.17 -4.34
CA GLU A 176 -40.02 8.02 -5.40
C GLU A 176 -39.21 9.31 -5.60
N HIS A 177 -38.66 9.87 -4.51
CA HIS A 177 -37.81 11.06 -4.54
C HIS A 177 -36.75 10.99 -3.44
N LEU A 178 -35.46 10.93 -3.82
CA LEU A 178 -34.37 11.01 -2.86
C LEU A 178 -34.11 12.46 -2.43
N PRO A 179 -33.91 12.71 -1.13
CA PRO A 179 -33.58 14.03 -0.64
C PRO A 179 -32.21 14.48 -1.18
N LEU A 180 -32.10 15.77 -1.45
CA LEU A 180 -30.91 16.38 -2.08
C LEU A 180 -29.57 15.98 -1.43
N PRO A 181 -29.42 15.88 -0.10
CA PRO A 181 -28.15 15.47 0.52
C PRO A 181 -27.72 14.03 0.13
N ILE A 182 -28.68 13.11 -0.01
CA ILE A 182 -28.38 11.73 -0.42
C ILE A 182 -27.99 11.70 -1.89
N ARG A 183 -28.64 12.51 -2.73
CA ARG A 183 -28.26 12.66 -4.14
C ARG A 183 -26.87 13.31 -4.27
N ALA A 184 -26.57 14.32 -3.47
CA ALA A 184 -25.25 14.96 -3.46
C ALA A 184 -24.13 13.99 -3.07
N PHE A 185 -24.41 13.05 -2.17
CA PHE A 185 -23.46 12.00 -1.81
C PHE A 185 -23.03 11.14 -3.01
N ALA A 186 -23.84 11.04 -4.07
CA ALA A 186 -23.49 10.29 -5.27
C ALA A 186 -22.26 10.83 -5.99
N PHE A 187 -22.13 12.16 -6.18
CA PHE A 187 -20.92 12.68 -6.84
C PHE A 187 -19.73 12.72 -5.88
N TRP A 188 -19.96 12.88 -4.57
CA TRP A 188 -18.92 12.79 -3.55
C TRP A 188 -18.35 11.37 -3.39
N SER A 189 -19.09 10.34 -3.77
CA SER A 189 -18.64 8.95 -3.61
C SER A 189 -17.43 8.61 -4.49
N PHE A 190 -17.22 9.33 -5.60
CA PHE A 190 -16.01 9.19 -6.43
C PHE A 190 -14.75 9.43 -5.60
N TRP A 191 -14.75 10.54 -4.86
CA TRP A 191 -13.62 10.94 -4.03
C TRP A 191 -13.51 10.08 -2.76
N MET A 192 -14.62 9.75 -2.11
CA MET A 192 -14.62 9.04 -0.82
C MET A 192 -14.46 7.52 -0.93
N PHE A 193 -14.98 6.89 -1.99
CA PHE A 193 -15.03 5.44 -2.11
C PHE A 193 -14.34 4.92 -3.35
N THR A 194 -14.62 5.47 -4.52
CA THR A 194 -14.07 4.94 -5.78
C THR A 194 -12.55 5.09 -5.85
N ILE A 195 -12.02 6.31 -5.70
CA ILE A 195 -10.59 6.57 -5.80
C ILE A 195 -9.78 5.87 -4.68
N PRO A 196 -10.19 5.92 -3.39
CA PRO A 196 -9.48 5.20 -2.33
C PRO A 196 -9.49 3.68 -2.53
N SER A 197 -10.59 3.10 -3.01
CA SER A 197 -10.67 1.67 -3.32
C SER A 197 -9.71 1.30 -4.46
N LEU A 198 -9.65 2.11 -5.52
CA LEU A 198 -8.70 1.92 -6.61
C LEU A 198 -7.25 2.11 -6.18
N ARG A 199 -6.97 2.96 -5.19
CA ARG A 199 -5.63 3.16 -4.62
C ARG A 199 -5.20 1.99 -3.72
N ALA A 200 -6.13 1.36 -3.02
CA ALA A 200 -5.86 0.25 -2.09
C ALA A 200 -5.29 -1.00 -2.78
N ARG A 201 -5.53 -1.19 -4.09
CA ARG A 201 -5.02 -2.36 -4.85
C ARG A 201 -3.52 -2.32 -5.17
N ARG A 202 -2.79 -1.29 -4.73
CA ARG A 202 -1.40 -0.99 -5.15
C ARG A 202 -1.27 -0.95 -6.68
N PRO A 203 -1.87 0.06 -7.32
CA PRO A 203 -1.73 0.27 -8.76
C PRO A 203 -0.25 0.46 -9.15
N GLY A 204 0.10 0.14 -10.40
CA GLY A 204 1.43 0.39 -10.95
C GLY A 204 1.78 1.88 -10.97
N ALA A 205 3.04 2.23 -11.25
CA ALA A 205 3.55 3.61 -11.13
C ALA A 205 2.74 4.66 -11.92
N VAL A 206 2.37 4.35 -13.17
CA VAL A 206 1.57 5.24 -14.04
C VAL A 206 0.15 5.40 -13.52
N GLU A 207 -0.49 4.30 -13.16
CA GLU A 207 -1.86 4.30 -12.65
C GLU A 207 -1.96 4.96 -11.27
N LYS A 208 -0.92 4.83 -10.44
CA LYS A 208 -0.84 5.55 -9.17
C LYS A 208 -0.90 7.05 -9.39
N LYS A 209 -0.09 7.59 -10.31
CA LYS A 209 -0.10 9.02 -10.63
C LYS A 209 -1.45 9.49 -11.17
N ALA A 210 -2.10 8.66 -12.00
CA ALA A 210 -3.45 8.93 -12.48
C ALA A 210 -4.44 9.10 -11.32
N LEU A 211 -4.40 8.19 -10.35
CA LEU A 211 -5.28 8.21 -9.18
C LEU A 211 -4.95 9.36 -8.23
N ASP A 212 -3.68 9.74 -8.11
CA ASP A 212 -3.26 10.89 -7.32
C ASP A 212 -3.78 12.21 -7.93
N VAL A 213 -3.71 12.36 -9.26
CA VAL A 213 -4.34 13.48 -9.99
C VAL A 213 -5.85 13.47 -9.82
N ALA A 214 -6.50 12.31 -10.00
CA ALA A 214 -7.95 12.17 -9.83
C ALA A 214 -8.40 12.53 -8.40
N PHE A 215 -7.62 12.15 -7.39
CA PHE A 215 -7.90 12.47 -5.98
C PHE A 215 -7.90 13.97 -5.70
N LEU A 216 -7.05 14.75 -6.39
CA LEU A 216 -7.03 16.21 -6.28
C LEU A 216 -8.09 16.88 -7.16
N LEU A 217 -8.34 16.34 -8.36
CA LEU A 217 -9.26 16.93 -9.32
C LEU A 217 -10.73 16.75 -8.92
N THR A 218 -11.13 15.55 -8.47
CA THR A 218 -12.52 15.24 -8.09
C THR A 218 -13.12 16.13 -7.00
N PRO A 219 -12.45 16.49 -5.88
CA PRO A 219 -13.02 17.41 -4.91
C PRO A 219 -13.14 18.83 -5.46
N VAL A 220 -12.21 19.26 -6.32
CA VAL A 220 -12.29 20.57 -7.00
C VAL A 220 -13.51 20.61 -7.93
N VAL A 221 -13.72 19.56 -8.71
CA VAL A 221 -14.92 19.41 -9.57
C VAL A 221 -16.20 19.36 -8.71
N SER A 222 -16.20 18.59 -7.63
CA SER A 222 -17.37 18.44 -6.74
C SER A 222 -17.72 19.72 -5.97
N LEU A 223 -16.74 20.59 -5.70
CA LEU A 223 -16.96 21.89 -5.07
C LEU A 223 -17.31 22.99 -6.10
N GLY A 224 -16.70 22.95 -7.29
CA GLY A 224 -16.88 23.97 -8.33
C GLY A 224 -18.14 23.79 -9.18
N MET A 225 -18.50 22.55 -9.50
CA MET A 225 -19.62 22.26 -10.39
C MET A 225 -20.99 22.74 -9.89
N PRO A 226 -21.33 22.69 -8.58
CA PRO A 226 -22.60 23.22 -8.06
C PRO A 226 -22.86 24.69 -8.40
N PHE A 227 -21.83 25.48 -8.70
CA PHE A 227 -21.97 26.88 -9.12
C PHE A 227 -22.35 27.03 -10.60
N LEU A 228 -22.09 26.00 -11.43
CA LEU A 228 -22.40 25.99 -12.86
C LEU A 228 -23.71 25.24 -13.14
N THR A 229 -23.93 24.12 -12.46
CA THR A 229 -25.09 23.27 -12.62
C THR A 229 -25.53 22.71 -11.27
N GLN A 230 -26.83 22.74 -11.01
CA GLN A 230 -27.43 22.13 -9.82
C GLN A 230 -27.88 20.68 -10.06
N ASP A 231 -27.70 20.18 -11.29
CA ASP A 231 -28.10 18.84 -11.67
C ASP A 231 -27.08 17.78 -11.20
N VAL A 232 -27.50 16.93 -10.28
CA VAL A 232 -26.65 15.90 -9.64
C VAL A 232 -26.06 14.91 -10.66
N PRO A 233 -26.82 14.31 -11.61
CA PRO A 233 -26.27 13.49 -12.68
C PRO A 233 -25.17 14.18 -13.47
N THR A 234 -25.33 15.45 -13.80
CA THR A 234 -24.30 16.22 -14.53
C THR A 234 -23.01 16.34 -13.71
N ILE A 235 -23.11 16.63 -12.41
CA ILE A 235 -21.94 16.71 -11.50
C ILE A 235 -21.28 15.33 -11.33
N TRP A 236 -22.08 14.25 -11.29
CA TRP A 236 -21.60 12.88 -11.23
C TRP A 236 -20.78 12.52 -12.49
N TRP A 237 -21.29 12.84 -13.67
CA TRP A 237 -20.55 12.66 -14.93
C TRP A 237 -19.30 13.52 -15.01
N ALA A 238 -19.33 14.75 -14.50
CA ALA A 238 -18.14 15.58 -14.42
C ALA A 238 -17.03 14.92 -13.60
N ASN A 239 -17.37 14.27 -12.48
CA ASN A 239 -16.42 13.49 -11.68
C ASN A 239 -15.95 12.20 -12.38
N ALA A 240 -16.85 11.52 -13.10
CA ALA A 240 -16.51 10.35 -13.90
C ALA A 240 -15.51 10.72 -15.02
N VAL A 241 -15.79 11.81 -15.75
CA VAL A 241 -14.91 12.36 -16.79
C VAL A 241 -13.60 12.85 -16.18
N ALA A 242 -13.60 13.54 -15.04
CA ALA A 242 -12.38 13.96 -14.36
C ALA A 242 -11.48 12.76 -14.00
N THR A 243 -12.08 11.67 -13.51
CA THR A 243 -11.37 10.42 -13.24
C THR A 243 -10.84 9.80 -14.54
N GLY A 244 -11.67 9.72 -15.58
CA GLY A 244 -11.29 9.19 -16.89
C GLY A 244 -10.18 9.99 -17.59
N VAL A 245 -10.23 11.32 -17.51
CA VAL A 245 -9.20 12.24 -18.03
C VAL A 245 -7.90 12.05 -17.26
N SER A 246 -7.95 11.85 -15.94
CA SER A 246 -6.75 11.58 -15.15
C SER A 246 -6.06 10.27 -15.56
N TYR A 247 -6.87 9.24 -15.87
CA TYR A 247 -6.41 7.99 -16.46
C TYR A 247 -5.85 8.19 -17.87
N GLY A 248 -6.60 8.86 -18.75
CA GLY A 248 -6.18 9.15 -20.12
C GLY A 248 -4.88 9.97 -20.18
N TYR A 249 -4.72 10.96 -19.31
CA TYR A 249 -3.52 11.76 -19.18
C TYR A 249 -2.31 10.91 -18.79
N ALA A 250 -2.44 10.05 -17.77
CA ALA A 250 -1.35 9.17 -17.36
C ALA A 250 -0.93 8.20 -18.47
N PHE A 251 -1.88 7.59 -19.16
CA PHE A 251 -1.56 6.65 -20.24
C PHE A 251 -1.03 7.33 -21.52
N ALA A 252 -1.54 8.52 -21.88
CA ALA A 252 -1.16 9.22 -23.10
C ALA A 252 0.21 9.93 -22.99
N PHE A 253 0.49 10.55 -21.85
CA PHE A 253 1.69 11.38 -21.66
C PHE A 253 2.80 10.65 -20.91
N GLN A 254 2.48 9.70 -20.02
CA GLN A 254 3.51 9.01 -19.22
C GLN A 254 3.83 7.61 -19.74
N GLY A 255 2.91 6.97 -20.47
CA GLY A 255 3.18 5.68 -21.15
C GLY A 255 4.16 5.79 -22.33
N LYS A 256 4.38 7.01 -22.86
CA LYS A 256 5.37 7.27 -23.93
C LYS A 256 6.80 7.42 -23.42
N GLY A 257 7.01 7.76 -22.15
CA GLY A 257 8.34 7.95 -21.57
C GLY A 257 9.07 6.65 -21.19
N GLU A 258 8.43 5.49 -21.30
CA GLU A 258 9.04 4.19 -20.97
C GLU A 258 9.43 3.36 -22.21
N ARG A 259 9.25 3.88 -23.43
CA ARG A 259 9.52 3.15 -24.68
C ARG A 259 10.60 3.74 -25.59
N GLY A 260 11.32 4.76 -25.15
CA GLY A 260 12.37 5.37 -25.96
C GLY A 260 13.46 5.96 -25.07
N GLU A 261 14.63 5.34 -25.18
CA GLU A 261 15.97 5.95 -25.08
C GLU A 261 16.34 6.63 -23.76
N GLY A 262 17.40 6.12 -23.15
CA GLY A 262 18.11 6.84 -22.11
C GLY A 262 18.83 8.04 -22.71
N GLU A 263 18.47 9.23 -22.28
CA GLU A 263 19.37 10.37 -22.16
C GLU A 263 18.66 11.45 -21.32
N ASP A 264 19.38 11.93 -20.31
CA ASP A 264 19.23 13.16 -19.56
C ASP A 264 17.86 13.63 -19.01
N GLY A 265 17.79 13.64 -17.68
CA GLY A 265 17.72 14.93 -16.97
C GLY A 265 16.44 15.76 -17.13
N GLY A 266 15.43 15.42 -16.32
CA GLY A 266 14.32 16.34 -16.03
C GLY A 266 13.25 16.31 -17.12
N SER A 267 12.15 15.60 -16.85
CA SER A 267 10.95 15.66 -17.67
C SER A 267 10.54 17.12 -17.91
N GLU A 268 10.61 17.58 -19.17
CA GLU A 268 10.31 18.94 -19.62
C GLU A 268 8.86 19.41 -19.35
N GLU A 269 7.99 18.54 -18.82
CA GLU A 269 6.64 18.93 -18.36
C GLU A 269 6.58 19.27 -16.86
N ASP A 270 7.69 19.13 -16.12
CA ASP A 270 7.83 19.53 -14.72
C ASP A 270 7.97 21.07 -14.55
N GLU A 271 7.93 21.79 -15.67
CA GLU A 271 8.07 23.25 -15.83
C GLU A 271 6.73 23.99 -16.01
N THR A 272 5.64 23.31 -16.42
CA THR A 272 4.35 23.96 -16.75
C THR A 272 3.27 23.82 -15.66
N LEU A 273 3.51 23.03 -14.61
CA LEU A 273 2.59 22.93 -13.46
C LEU A 273 2.89 24.04 -12.44
N PRO A 274 1.88 24.82 -12.00
CA PRO A 274 2.10 25.85 -11.00
C PRO A 274 2.64 25.21 -9.70
N GLY A 275 3.67 25.83 -9.12
CA GLY A 275 4.40 25.34 -7.93
C GLY A 275 3.56 24.69 -6.82
N PRO A 276 2.39 25.21 -6.41
CA PRO A 276 1.57 24.57 -5.39
C PRO A 276 0.96 23.22 -5.83
N LEU A 277 0.60 23.06 -7.11
CA LEU A 277 0.08 21.79 -7.66
C LEU A 277 1.19 20.74 -7.73
N LYS A 278 2.42 21.16 -8.06
CA LYS A 278 3.60 20.30 -8.00
C LYS A 278 3.90 19.85 -6.57
N ALA A 279 3.84 20.76 -5.61
CA ALA A 279 4.00 20.44 -4.20
C ALA A 279 2.89 19.49 -3.70
N ALA A 280 1.64 19.70 -4.11
CA ALA A 280 0.51 18.85 -3.76
C ALA A 280 0.64 17.44 -4.37
N LEU A 281 0.99 17.31 -5.66
CA LEU A 281 1.23 16.01 -6.30
C LEU A 281 2.43 15.29 -5.69
N LYS A 282 3.50 16.02 -5.39
CA LYS A 282 4.69 15.48 -4.71
C LYS A 282 4.39 15.05 -3.27
N ALA A 283 3.52 15.78 -2.57
CA ALA A 283 3.02 15.41 -1.24
C ALA A 283 2.01 14.25 -1.29
N LEU A 284 1.28 14.06 -2.40
CA LEU A 284 0.40 12.91 -2.59
C LEU A 284 1.16 11.63 -2.98
N ASP A 285 2.31 11.80 -3.66
CA ASP A 285 3.25 10.74 -4.03
C ASP A 285 4.02 10.17 -2.82
N TRP A 286 3.71 10.60 -1.59
CA TRP A 286 4.27 10.09 -0.33
C TRP A 286 3.85 8.62 -0.11
N GLY A 287 4.60 7.70 -0.71
CA GLY A 287 4.35 6.25 -0.64
C GLY A 287 4.88 5.43 -1.82
N SER A 288 5.34 6.05 -2.93
CA SER A 288 5.95 5.34 -4.09
C SER A 288 7.37 4.83 -3.83
N GLY A 289 7.95 5.08 -2.66
CA GLY A 289 9.33 4.69 -2.39
C GLY A 289 10.39 5.66 -2.91
N ARG A 290 10.04 6.84 -3.44
CA ARG A 290 11.03 7.91 -3.72
C ARG A 290 11.77 8.38 -2.45
N GLU A 291 11.14 8.27 -1.29
CA GLU A 291 11.80 8.54 0.01
C GLU A 291 12.55 7.34 0.59
N ARG A 292 12.58 6.21 -0.14
CA ARG A 292 13.33 5.02 0.26
C ARG A 292 14.73 4.96 -0.36
N GLY A 293 15.20 6.03 -1.00
CA GLY A 293 16.58 6.18 -1.45
C GLY A 293 16.88 5.66 -2.86
N VAL A 294 15.86 5.31 -3.65
CA VAL A 294 16.05 5.03 -5.08
C VAL A 294 16.13 6.38 -5.81
N ARG A 295 17.34 6.95 -5.87
CA ARG A 295 17.68 7.89 -6.92
C ARG A 295 18.07 7.04 -8.14
N LYS A 296 17.40 7.28 -9.27
CA LYS A 296 17.93 6.92 -10.59
C LYS A 296 19.22 7.72 -10.81
#